data_AF-A0A973J6M0-F1
#
_entry.id   AF-A0A973J6M0-F1
#
_cell.length_a   1.000
_cell.length_b   1.000
_cell.length_c   1.000
_cell.angle_alpha   90.00
_cell.angle_beta   90.00
_cell.angle_gamma   90.00
#
_symmetry.space_group_name_H-M   'P 1'
#
loop_
_entity.id
_entity.type
_entity.pdbx_description
1 polymer ?
#
loop_
_entity_poly.entity_id
_entity_poly.type
_entity_poly.pdbx_seq_one_letter_code
_entity_poly.pdbx_strand_id
1 'polypeptide(L)'
;NLCSGRAIRIGDIVQLVVERGRVPVEVRQDPARLRPSDEPILLGDNSKLCAATGWGPTIGMEEIVAELLAYWREQIGGARGEG
;
A
#
# COMPACT_ATOMS: atom_id res chain seq x y z
N ASN A 1 -16.05 1.67 11.99
CA ASN A 1 -14.63 1.58 11.59
C ASN A 1 -14.25 2.79 10.76
N LEU A 2 -13.00 3.26 10.89
CA LEU A 2 -12.38 4.17 9.93
C LEU A 2 -11.57 3.32 8.96
N CYS A 3 -12.14 2.99 7.81
CA CYS A 3 -11.53 2.07 6.85
C CYS A 3 -12.05 2.31 5.43
N SER A 4 -11.40 1.69 4.45
CA SER A 4 -11.76 1.84 3.03
C SER A 4 -13.04 1.10 2.62
N GLY A 5 -13.50 0.12 3.43
CA GLY A 5 -14.60 -0.77 3.03
C GLY A 5 -14.19 -1.78 1.95
N ARG A 6 -12.89 -1.91 1.65
CA ARG A 6 -12.36 -2.76 0.58
C ARG A 6 -11.19 -3.58 1.09
N ALA A 7 -11.20 -4.88 0.78
CA ALA A 7 -10.04 -5.74 0.92
C ALA A 7 -9.25 -5.75 -0.39
N ILE A 8 -7.92 -5.71 -0.30
CA ILE A 8 -7.00 -5.75 -1.44
C ILE A 8 -5.95 -6.81 -1.15
N ARG A 9 -5.62 -7.65 -2.13
CA ARG A 9 -4.60 -8.68 -1.93
C ARG A 9 -3.24 -8.02 -1.82
N ILE A 10 -2.41 -8.49 -0.89
CA ILE A 10 -1.04 -7.99 -0.77
C ILE A 10 -0.24 -8.16 -2.06
N GLY A 11 -0.48 -9.24 -2.81
CA GLY A 11 0.15 -9.47 -4.11
C GLY A 11 -0.20 -8.41 -5.15
N ASP A 12 -1.42 -7.86 -5.14
CA ASP A 12 -1.82 -6.80 -6.06
C ASP A 12 -1.09 -5.50 -5.74
N ILE A 13 -0.92 -5.18 -4.45
CA ILE A 13 -0.14 -4.02 -4.00
C ILE A 13 1.33 -4.19 -4.39
N VAL A 14 1.91 -5.38 -4.22
CA VAL A 14 3.29 -5.67 -4.64
C VAL A 14 3.45 -5.48 -6.14
N GLN A 15 2.51 -5.96 -6.96
CA GLN A 15 2.55 -5.76 -8.40
C GLN A 15 2.46 -4.28 -8.79
N LEU A 16 1.55 -3.51 -8.17
CA LEU A 16 1.45 -2.06 -8.39
C LEU A 16 2.78 -1.34 -8.09
N VAL A 17 3.49 -1.74 -7.04
CA VAL A 17 4.81 -1.18 -6.71
C VAL A 17 5.85 -1.54 -7.78
N VAL A 18 5.88 -2.80 -8.23
CA VAL A 18 6.81 -3.30 -9.24
C VAL A 18 6.58 -2.60 -10.59
N GLU A 19 5.34 -2.50 -11.05
CA GLU A 19 4.94 -1.84 -12.30
C GLU A 19 5.34 -0.36 -12.34
N ARG A 20 5.33 0.30 -11.17
CA ARG A 20 5.75 1.71 -11.03
C ARG A 20 7.24 1.87 -10.73
N GLY A 21 7.97 0.77 -10.61
CA GLY A 21 9.42 0.74 -10.47
C GLY A 21 10.14 1.27 -11.72
N ARG A 22 11.38 1.75 -11.55
CA ARG A 22 12.21 2.25 -12.68
C ARG A 22 13.21 1.21 -13.19
N VAL A 23 13.25 0.04 -12.57
CA VAL A 23 14.19 -1.04 -12.86
C VAL A 23 13.44 -2.38 -12.74
N PRO A 24 13.93 -3.45 -13.40
CA PRO A 24 13.40 -4.79 -13.18
C PRO A 24 13.50 -5.18 -11.69
N VAL A 25 12.42 -5.74 -11.16
CA VAL A 25 12.34 -6.22 -9.77
C VAL A 25 11.91 -7.68 -9.78
N GLU A 26 12.66 -8.53 -9.09
CA GLU A 26 12.29 -9.92 -8.86
C GLU A 26 11.56 -10.06 -7.52
N VAL A 27 10.37 -10.65 -7.51
CA VAL A 27 9.59 -10.90 -6.30
C VAL A 27 9.84 -12.32 -5.81
N ARG A 28 10.31 -12.47 -4.58
CA ARG A 28 10.53 -13.76 -3.90
C ARG A 28 9.80 -13.79 -2.56
N GLN A 29 9.21 -14.94 -2.22
CA GLN A 29 8.66 -15.17 -0.89
C GLN A 29 9.78 -15.62 0.05
N ASP A 30 9.83 -15.01 1.23
CA ASP A 30 10.73 -15.39 2.32
C ASP A 30 9.91 -16.07 3.43
N PRO A 31 10.07 -17.40 3.63
CA PRO A 31 9.34 -18.12 4.67
C PRO A 31 9.54 -17.55 6.08
N ALA A 32 10.69 -16.93 6.36
CA ALA A 32 10.97 -16.32 7.67
C ALA A 32 10.11 -15.07 7.94
N ARG A 33 9.51 -14.48 6.90
CA ARG A 33 8.62 -13.31 7.00
C ARG A 33 7.13 -13.69 7.01
N LEU A 34 6.81 -14.97 6.84
CA LEU A 34 5.43 -15.45 6.92
C LEU A 34 5.02 -15.56 8.39
N ARG A 35 3.84 -15.05 8.71
CA ARG A 35 3.31 -15.18 10.07
C ARG A 35 2.68 -16.57 10.20
N PRO A 36 2.90 -17.27 11.33
CA PRO A 36 2.27 -18.57 11.58
C PRO A 36 0.73 -18.54 11.61
N SER A 37 0.16 -17.36 11.86
CA SER A 37 -1.28 -17.11 11.84
C SER A 37 -1.53 -15.79 11.13
N ASP A 38 -2.05 -15.84 9.91
CA ASP A 38 -2.56 -14.70 9.17
C ASP A 38 -4.05 -14.89 8.91
N GLU A 39 -4.85 -13.87 9.20
CA GLU A 39 -6.25 -13.82 8.77
C GLU A 39 -6.28 -13.62 7.25
N PRO A 40 -6.94 -14.49 6.47
CA PRO A 40 -6.88 -14.44 5.01
C PRO A 40 -7.52 -13.18 4.43
N ILE A 41 -8.47 -12.58 5.15
CA ILE A 41 -9.19 -11.37 4.74
C ILE A 41 -9.42 -10.49 5.96
N LEU A 42 -8.96 -9.23 5.89
CA LEU A 42 -9.34 -8.18 6.81
C LEU A 42 -10.20 -7.14 6.07
N LEU A 43 -11.50 -7.13 6.35
CA LEU A 43 -12.46 -6.23 5.72
C LEU A 43 -13.25 -5.47 6.79
N GLY A 44 -13.06 -4.14 6.85
CA GLY A 44 -13.81 -3.28 7.76
C GLY A 44 -15.08 -2.73 7.12
N ASP A 45 -16.17 -2.69 7.89
CA ASP A 45 -17.40 -1.98 7.53
C ASP A 45 -17.37 -0.52 8.04
N ASN A 46 -17.45 0.45 7.14
CA ASN A 46 -17.48 1.89 7.45
C ASN A 46 -18.89 2.51 7.38
N SER A 47 -19.95 1.73 7.14
CA SER A 47 -21.32 2.23 6.90
C SER A 47 -21.80 3.18 7.99
N LYS A 48 -21.54 2.86 9.27
CA LYS A 48 -21.91 3.72 10.41
C LYS A 48 -21.20 5.08 10.41
N LEU A 49 -19.91 5.11 10.04
CA LEU A 49 -19.13 6.33 9.99
C LEU A 49 -19.61 7.20 8.81
N CYS A 50 -19.72 6.60 7.62
CA CYS A 50 -20.17 7.30 6.43
C CYS A 50 -21.56 7.92 6.62
N ALA A 51 -22.50 7.19 7.23
CA ALA A 51 -23.84 7.68 7.51
C ALA A 51 -23.85 8.85 8.52
N ALA A 52 -22.97 8.82 9.52
CA ALA A 52 -22.94 9.83 10.57
C ALA A 52 -22.22 11.13 10.17
N THR A 53 -21.24 11.05 9.26
CA THR A 53 -20.33 12.18 8.99
C THR A 53 -20.23 12.56 7.52
N GLY A 54 -20.77 11.76 6.60
CA GLY A 54 -20.51 11.90 5.17
C GLY A 54 -19.09 11.54 4.75
N TRP A 55 -18.25 11.07 5.68
CA TRP A 55 -16.88 10.68 5.38
C TRP A 55 -16.83 9.44 4.49
N GLY A 56 -15.84 9.39 3.58
CA GLY A 56 -15.49 8.21 2.81
C GLY A 56 -14.05 8.29 2.30
N PRO A 57 -13.41 7.14 2.00
CA PRO A 57 -12.08 7.14 1.38
C PRO A 57 -12.15 7.75 -0.02
N THR A 58 -11.27 8.71 -0.31
CA THR A 58 -11.21 9.39 -1.61
C THR A 58 -9.99 9.00 -2.43
N ILE A 59 -8.93 8.51 -1.78
CA ILE A 59 -7.66 8.15 -2.42
C ILE A 59 -7.64 6.64 -2.66
N GLY A 60 -7.38 6.24 -3.91
CA GLY A 60 -7.27 4.84 -4.34
C GLY A 60 -5.90 4.23 -4.02
N MET A 61 -5.78 2.90 -4.10
CA MET A 61 -4.53 2.19 -3.81
C MET A 61 -3.42 2.57 -4.80
N GLU A 62 -3.78 2.77 -6.07
CA GLU A 62 -2.89 3.18 -7.14
C GLU A 62 -2.25 4.54 -6.87
N GLU A 63 -3.03 5.50 -6.34
CA GLU A 63 -2.56 6.84 -5.96
C GLU A 63 -1.71 6.78 -4.70
N ILE A 64 -2.13 6.02 -3.68
CA ILE A 64 -1.33 5.78 -2.47
C ILE A 64 0.06 5.23 -2.83
N VAL A 65 0.14 4.23 -3.71
CA VAL A 65 1.43 3.67 -4.16
C VAL A 65 2.24 4.70 -4.96
N ALA A 66 1.57 5.53 -5.77
CA ALA A 66 2.23 6.61 -6.52
C ALA A 66 2.93 7.60 -5.58
N GLU A 67 2.21 8.12 -4.60
CA GLU A 67 2.69 9.09 -3.62
C GLU A 67 3.78 8.50 -2.74
N LEU A 68 3.60 7.25 -2.27
CA LEU A 68 4.61 6.53 -1.50
C LEU A 68 5.95 6.43 -2.27
N LEU A 69 5.90 6.05 -3.55
CA LEU A 69 7.10 5.95 -4.37
C LEU A 69 7.71 7.32 -4.68
N ALA A 70 6.89 8.36 -4.89
CA ALA A 70 7.36 9.72 -5.09
C ALA A 70 8.13 10.23 -3.86
N TYR A 71 7.56 10.05 -2.67
CA TYR A 71 8.19 10.38 -1.39
C TYR A 71 9.57 9.71 -1.25
N TRP A 72 9.66 8.39 -1.43
CA TRP A 72 10.93 7.69 -1.26
C TRP A 72 11.99 8.06 -2.29
N ARG A 73 11.60 8.43 -3.51
CA ARG A 73 12.54 8.94 -4.53
C ARG A 73 13.14 10.27 -4.12
N GLU A 74 12.36 11.15 -3.49
CA GLU A 74 12.86 12.42 -2.96
C GLU A 74 13.80 12.17 -1.78
N GLN A 75 13.38 11.37 -0.79
CA GLN A 75 14.17 11.10 0.42
C GLN A 75 15.53 10.42 0.13
N ILE A 76 15.55 9.45 -0.79
CA ILE A 76 16.78 8.70 -1.12
C ILE A 76 17.60 9.43 -2.19
N GLY A 77 16.94 10.18 -3.10
CA GLY A 77 17.60 10.96 -4.15
C GLY A 77 18.35 12.18 -3.62
N GLY A 78 17.91 12.77 -2.50
CA GLY A 78 18.54 13.92 -1.85
C GLY A 78 19.84 13.62 -1.08
N ALA A 79 20.14 12.35 -0.79
CA ALA A 79 21.31 11.96 0.02
C ALA A 79 22.60 11.73 -0.79
N ARG A 80 22.62 12.03 -2.10
CA ARG A 80 23.76 11.77 -2.98
C ARG A 80 24.28 13.07 -3.59
N GLY A 81 24.86 13.91 -2.74
CA GLY A 81 25.39 15.22 -3.11
C GLY A 81 26.45 15.76 -2.14
N GLU A 82 27.19 14.91 -1.43
CA GLU A 82 28.46 15.29 -0.77
C GLU A 82 29.43 14.11 -0.86
N GLY A 83 30.53 14.31 -1.58
CA GLY A 83 31.58 13.35 -1.89
C GLY A 83 32.46 13.86 -3.01
#